data_AF-A0A535B738-F1
#
_entry.id   AF-A0A535B738-F1
#
_cell.length_a   1.000
_cell.length_b   1.000
_cell.length_c   1.000
_cell.angle_alpha   90.00
_cell.angle_beta   90.00
_cell.angle_gamma   90.00
#
_symmetry.space_group_name_H-M   'P 1'
#
loop_
_entity.id
_entity.type
_entity.pdbx_description
1 polymer ?
#
loop_
_entity_poly.entity_id
_entity_poly.type
_entity_poly.pdbx_seq_one_letter_code
_entity_poly.pdbx_strand_id
1 'polypeptide(L)' 'GVPGVESEEVVAALMGLGYSQTEAADAVARSDLPADAPIEEKVRLALAHFARARAD' A
#
# COMPACT_ATOMS: atom_id res chain seq x y z
N GLY A 1 10.57 9.96 -6.09
CA GLY A 1 11.42 9.73 -4.91
C GLY A 1 12.20 8.45 -5.11
N VAL A 2 12.95 8.01 -4.10
CA VAL A 2 13.61 6.70 -4.17
C VAL A 2 12.52 5.64 -3.99
N PRO A 3 12.35 4.66 -4.91
CA PRO A 3 11.24 3.71 -4.88
C PRO A 3 11.08 2.93 -3.55
N GLY A 4 12.20 2.66 -2.87
CA GLY A 4 12.20 2.01 -1.56
C GLY A 4 11.61 2.87 -0.44
N VAL A 5 11.92 4.18 -0.42
CA VAL A 5 11.42 5.11 0.61
C VAL A 5 9.92 5.30 0.48
N GLU A 6 9.41 5.40 -0.74
CA GLU A 6 7.98 5.56 -1.00
C GLU A 6 7.17 4.32 -0.58
N SER A 7 7.77 3.13 -0.74
CA SER A 7 7.14 1.87 -0.29
C SER A 7 7.04 1.80 1.23
N GLU A 8 8.08 2.23 1.96
CA GLU A 8 8.07 2.31 3.43
C GLU A 8 7.01 3.29 3.95
N GLU A 9 6.83 4.41 3.26
CA GLU A 9 5.89 5.46 3.62
C GLU A 9 4.43 4.99 3.44
N VAL A 10 4.14 4.23 2.37
CA VAL A 10 2.82 3.60 2.17
C VAL A 10 2.57 2.50 3.21
N VAL A 11 3.56 1.68 3.54
CA VAL A 11 3.45 0.68 4.62
C VAL A 11 3.13 1.36 5.97
N ALA A 12 3.84 2.44 6.30
CA ALA A 12 3.59 3.20 7.52
C ALA A 12 2.19 3.80 7.57
N ALA A 13 1.69 4.33 6.44
CA ALA A 13 0.33 4.84 6.34
C ALA A 13 -0.72 3.75 6.58
N LEU A 14 -0.56 2.57 5.99
CA LEU A 14 -1.46 1.43 6.20
C LEU A 14 -1.43 0.95 7.66
N MET A 15 -0.25 0.90 8.29
CA MET A 15 -0.13 0.58 9.71
C MET A 15 -0.86 1.61 10.59
N GLY A 16 -0.79 2.90 10.24
CA GLY A 16 -1.55 3.96 10.92
C GLY A 16 -3.07 3.83 10.81
N LEU A 17 -3.56 3.11 9.78
CA LEU A 17 -4.98 2.78 9.61
C LEU A 17 -5.41 1.50 10.35
N GLY A 18 -4.47 0.80 10.99
CA GLY A 18 -4.73 -0.39 11.82
C GLY A 18 -4.42 -1.74 11.17
N TYR A 19 -3.82 -1.75 9.96
CA TYR A 19 -3.34 -2.99 9.35
C TYR A 19 -2.03 -3.44 9.99
N SER A 20 -1.80 -4.76 10.07
CA SER A 20 -0.51 -5.28 10.51
C SER A 20 0.60 -4.96 9.52
N GLN A 21 1.85 -4.96 9.98
CA GLN A 21 3.02 -4.76 9.12
C GLN A 21 3.06 -5.78 7.97
N THR A 22 2.71 -7.04 8.24
CA THR A 22 2.68 -8.10 7.23
C THR A 22 1.61 -7.85 6.17
N GLU A 23 0.40 -7.46 6.58
CA GLU A 23 -0.69 -7.13 5.65
C GLU A 23 -0.34 -5.91 4.80
N ALA A 24 0.21 -4.87 5.42
CA ALA A 24 0.62 -3.65 4.72
C ALA A 24 1.71 -3.93 3.68
N ALA A 25 2.73 -4.70 4.05
CA ALA A 25 3.82 -5.07 3.15
C ALA A 25 3.33 -5.95 1.99
N ASP A 26 2.45 -6.92 2.25
CA ASP A 26 1.88 -7.79 1.22
C ASP A 26 0.99 -6.99 0.25
N ALA A 27 0.17 -6.06 0.76
CA ALA A 27 -0.65 -5.18 -0.08
C ALA A 27 0.21 -4.29 -0.99
N VAL A 28 1.29 -3.69 -0.48
CA VAL A 28 2.23 -2.90 -1.29
C VAL A 28 2.93 -3.77 -2.34
N ALA A 29 3.38 -4.97 -1.96
CA ALA A 29 4.07 -5.88 -2.89
C ALA A 29 3.18 -6.40 -4.02
N ARG A 30 1.87 -6.51 -3.78
CA ARG A 30 0.87 -7.00 -4.75
C ARG A 30 0.17 -5.89 -5.53
N SER A 31 0.41 -4.63 -5.15
CA SER A 31 -0.19 -3.49 -5.82
C SER A 31 0.75 -2.95 -6.89
N ASP A 32 0.18 -2.61 -8.04
CA ASP A 32 0.88 -1.82 -9.04
C ASP A 32 0.85 -0.36 -8.58
N LEU A 33 1.95 0.12 -8.01
CA LEU A 33 2.09 1.49 -7.48
C LEU A 33 2.92 2.33 -8.46
N PRO A 34 2.29 3.21 -9.26
CA PRO A 34 3.04 4.04 -10.20
C PRO A 34 4.03 4.94 -9.45
N ALA A 35 5.28 4.98 -9.91
CA ALA A 35 6.33 5.77 -9.24
C ALA A 35 5.93 7.25 -9.09
N ASP A 36 5.24 7.78 -10.08
CA ASP A 36 4.88 9.20 -10.17
C ASP A 36 3.57 9.53 -9.44
N ALA A 37 2.86 8.51 -8.94
CA ALA A 37 1.61 8.71 -8.22
C ALA A 37 1.85 9.34 -6.83
N PRO A 38 0.97 10.23 -6.37
CA PRO A 38 1.05 10.77 -5.01
C PRO A 38 0.82 9.66 -3.99
N ILE A 39 1.33 9.85 -2.77
CA ILE A 39 1.23 8.83 -1.71
C ILE A 39 -0.21 8.44 -1.39
N GLU A 40 -1.15 9.40 -1.45
CA GLU A 40 -2.57 9.13 -1.24
C GLU A 40 -3.13 8.13 -2.28
N GLU A 41 -2.74 8.28 -3.55
CA GLU A 41 -3.12 7.34 -4.62
C GLU A 41 -2.54 5.96 -4.34
N LYS A 42 -1.26 5.90 -3.96
CA LYS A 42 -0.57 4.63 -3.66
C LYS A 42 -1.24 3.90 -2.49
N VAL A 43 -1.60 4.61 -1.42
CA VAL A 43 -2.36 4.06 -0.29
C VAL A 43 -3.73 3.56 -0.74
N ARG A 44 -4.43 4.31 -1.59
CA ARG A 44 -5.75 3.90 -2.11
C ARG A 44 -5.66 2.62 -2.95
N LEU A 45 -4.64 2.51 -3.81
CA LEU A 45 -4.38 1.31 -4.61
C LEU A 45 -4.05 0.10 -3.72
N ALA A 46 -3.22 0.30 -2.69
CA ALA A 46 -2.93 -0.74 -1.70
C ALA A 46 -4.18 -1.16 -0.90
N LEU A 47 -5.08 -0.23 -0.55
CA LEU A 47 -6.34 -0.55 0.11
C LEU A 47 -7.29 -1.33 -0.80
N ALA A 48 -7.29 -1.05 -2.10
CA ALA A 48 -8.09 -1.79 -3.07
C ALA A 48 -7.70 -3.27 -3.14
N HIS A 49 -6.45 -3.62 -2.81
CA HIS A 49 -6.01 -5.01 -2.68
C HIS A 49 -6.86 -5.78 -1.65
N PHE A 50 -7.05 -5.22 -0.45
CA PHE A 50 -7.83 -5.86 0.61
C PHE A 50 -9.31 -5.98 0.26
N ALA A 51 -9.88 -4.99 -0.44
CA ALA A 51 -11.26 -5.04 -0.89
C ALA A 51 -11.49 -6.20 -1.88
N ARG A 52 -10.50 -6.48 -2.74
CA ARG A 52 -10.54 -7.58 -3.70
C ARG A 52 -10.39 -8.93 -3.03
N ALA A 53 -9.43 -9.07 -2.10
CA ALA A 53 -9.21 -10.28 -1.33
C ALA A 53 -10.43 -10.72 -0.47
N ARG A 54 -11.36 -9.79 -0.20
CA ARG A 54 -12.59 -10.05 0.55
C ARG A 54 -13.79 -10.43 -0.32
N ALA A 55 -13.67 -10.24 -1.64
CA ALA A 55 -14.71 -10.55 -2.63
C ALA A 55 -14.50 -11.91 -3.31
N ASP A 56 -13.30 -12.47 -3.18
CA ASP A 56 -12.94 -13.85 -3.55
C ASP A 56 -13.22 -14.83 -2.39
#